data_AF-A0AB38ZC38-F1
#
_entry.id   AF-A0AB38ZC38-F1
#
_cell.length_a   1.000
_cell.length_b   1.000
_cell.length_c   1.000
_cell.angle_alpha   90.00
_cell.angle_beta   90.00
_cell.angle_gamma   90.00
#
_symmetry.space_group_name_H-M   'P 1'
#
loop_
_entity.id
_entity.type
_entity.pdbx_description
1 polymer ?
#
loop_
_entity_poly.entity_id
_entity_poly.type
_entity_poly.pdbx_seq_one_letter_code
_entity_poly.pdbx_strand_id
1 'polypeptide(L)' 'MEFIFTRHAKEKMDCLGYAPSEVKETIVKGMKIGPDSRGNMHARMGTLEVVFRKLDQKVVVITVFEVKR' A
#
# COMPACT_ATOMS: atom_id res chain seq x y z
N MET A 1 7.87 -12.75 -4.28
CA MET A 1 7.15 -11.52 -4.64
C MET A 1 7.91 -10.35 -4.03
N GLU A 2 8.46 -9.48 -4.87
CA GLU A 2 9.30 -8.34 -4.45
C GLU A 2 8.43 -7.12 -4.12
N PHE A 3 8.74 -6.37 -3.07
CA PHE A 3 8.04 -5.13 -2.71
C PHE A 3 8.96 -3.93 -2.95
N ILE A 4 8.52 -3.01 -3.81
CA ILE A 4 9.23 -1.79 -4.17
C ILE A 4 8.44 -0.62 -3.61
N PHE A 5 9.06 0.17 -2.74
CA PHE A 5 8.46 1.38 -2.18
C PHE A 5 8.96 2.59 -2.96
N THR A 6 8.04 3.34 -3.56
CA THR A 6 8.38 4.63 -4.17
C THR A 6 8.88 5.61 -3.11
N ARG A 7 9.62 6.64 -3.54
CA ARG A 7 10.07 7.71 -2.65
C ARG A 7 8.89 8.33 -1.88
N HIS A 8 7.79 8.61 -2.57
CA HIS A 8 6.60 9.19 -1.97
C HIS A 8 5.97 8.27 -0.90
N ALA A 9 5.89 6.96 -1.17
CA ALA A 9 5.41 6.00 -0.17
C ALA A 9 6.31 5.98 1.08
N LYS A 10 7.64 6.00 0.91
CA LYS A 10 8.59 6.04 2.05
C LYS A 10 8.40 7.29 2.90
N GLU A 11 8.35 8.47 2.27
CA GLU A 11 8.12 9.74 2.97
C GLU A 11 6.78 9.73 3.75
N LYS A 12 5.73 9.14 3.18
CA LYS A 12 4.44 8.99 3.86
C LYS A 12 4.49 7.99 5.01
N MET A 13 5.17 6.86 4.84
CA MET A 13 5.36 5.87 5.91
C MET A 13 6.11 6.48 7.09
N ASP A 14 7.21 7.19 6.83
CA ASP A 14 8.01 7.84 7.86
C ASP A 14 7.19 8.93 8.60
N CYS A 15 6.41 9.72 7.86
CA CYS A 15 5.52 10.74 8.43
C CYS A 15 4.39 10.15 9.30
N LEU A 16 3.86 8.98 8.93
CA LEU A 16 2.75 8.33 9.61
C LEU A 16 3.22 7.32 10.67
N GLY A 17 4.51 7.02 10.74
CA GLY A 17 5.07 6.07 11.69
C GLY A 17 4.81 4.60 11.34
N TYR A 18 4.58 4.26 10.07
CA TYR A 18 4.32 2.88 9.64
C TYR A 18 5.59 2.15 9.20
N ALA A 19 5.80 0.95 9.76
CA ALA A 19 6.90 0.11 9.33
C ALA A 19 6.62 -0.56 7.96
N PRO A 20 7.66 -0.89 7.17
CA PRO A 20 7.48 -1.64 5.92
C PRO A 20 6.79 -2.99 6.09
N SER A 21 6.90 -3.63 7.26
CA SER A 21 6.21 -4.88 7.59
C SER A 21 4.69 -4.70 7.65
N GLU A 22 4.21 -3.62 8.28
CA GLU A 22 2.77 -3.32 8.41
C GLU A 22 2.14 -3.02 7.05
N VAL A 23 2.85 -2.28 6.20
CA VAL A 23 2.40 -1.99 4.83
C VAL A 23 2.31 -3.27 4.01
N LYS A 24 3.31 -4.15 4.09
CA LYS A 24 3.29 -5.46 3.41
C LYS A 24 2.14 -6.33 3.90
N GLU A 25 1.93 -6.39 5.21
CA GLU A 25 0.83 -7.13 5.81
C GLU A 25 -0.52 -6.62 5.32
N THR A 26 -0.70 -5.30 5.28
CA THR A 26 -1.91 -4.64 4.76
C THR A 26 -2.16 -5.01 3.31
N ILE A 27 -1.13 -5.05 2.45
CA ILE A 27 -1.29 -5.47 1.05
C ILE A 27 -1.70 -6.95 0.92
N VAL A 28 -1.16 -7.81 1.77
CA VAL A 28 -1.42 -9.26 1.71
C VAL A 28 -2.79 -9.60 2.26
N LYS A 29 -3.13 -9.07 3.45
CA LYS A 29 -4.30 -9.43 4.26
C LYS A 29 -5.46 -8.43 4.19
N GLY A 30 -5.19 -7.18 3.83
CA GLY A 30 -6.20 -6.13 3.77
C GLY A 30 -7.25 -6.41 2.70
N MET A 31 -8.44 -5.83 2.89
CA MET A 31 -9.53 -5.94 1.92
C MET A 31 -9.09 -5.29 0.62
N LYS A 32 -9.13 -6.06 -0.48
CA LYS A 32 -8.70 -5.60 -1.80
C LYS A 32 -9.88 -5.05 -2.56
N ILE A 33 -9.81 -3.79 -2.95
CA ILE A 33 -10.64 -3.28 -4.04
C ILE A 33 -9.90 -3.64 -5.33
N GLY A 34 -10.63 -4.17 -6.32
CA GLY A 34 -10.09 -4.43 -7.64
C GLY A 34 -9.40 -3.19 -8.24
N PRO A 35 -8.60 -3.35 -9.30
CA PRO A 35 -7.89 -2.23 -9.89
C PRO A 35 -8.86 -1.10 -10.27
N ASP A 36 -8.48 0.14 -9.95
CA ASP A 36 -9.19 1.35 -10.38
C ASP A 36 -9.03 1.57 -11.91
N SER A 37 -9.63 2.65 -12.44
CA SER A 37 -9.53 3.02 -13.86
C SER A 37 -8.10 3.34 -14.34
N ARG A 38 -7.13 3.45 -13.41
CA ARG A 38 -5.69 3.67 -13.67
C ARG A 38 -4.87 2.40 -13.43
N GLY A 39 -5.51 1.30 -13.05
CA GLY A 39 -4.87 0.01 -12.74
C GLY A 39 -4.15 -0.01 -11.39
N ASN A 40 -4.53 0.85 -10.44
CA ASN A 40 -4.04 0.82 -9.07
C ASN A 40 -4.96 -0.02 -8.18
N MET A 41 -4.36 -0.79 -7.29
CA MET A 41 -5.05 -1.56 -6.27
C MET A 41 -5.00 -0.82 -4.93
N HIS A 42 -6.05 -1.02 -4.15
CA HIS A 42 -6.18 -0.47 -2.80
C HIS A 42 -6.33 -1.64 -1.82
N ALA A 43 -5.56 -1.61 -0.73
CA ALA A 43 -5.72 -2.52 0.39
C ALA A 43 -5.83 -1.74 1.69
N ARG A 44 -6.83 -2.07 2.52
CA ARG A 44 -7.08 -1.40 3.80
C ARG A 44 -7.07 -2.40 4.96
N MET A 45 -6.41 -2.01 6.05
CA MET A 45 -6.40 -2.75 7.32
C MET A 45 -6.37 -1.75 8.48
N GLY A 46 -7.43 -1.75 9.30
CA GLY A 46 -7.59 -0.75 10.36
C GLY A 46 -7.70 0.67 9.79
N THR A 47 -6.86 1.58 10.27
CA THR A 47 -6.76 2.96 9.78
C THR A 47 -5.82 3.10 8.59
N LEU A 48 -4.99 2.09 8.27
CA LEU A 48 -4.04 2.16 7.18
C LEU A 48 -4.68 1.70 5.86
N GLU A 49 -4.57 2.54 4.83
CA GLU A 49 -4.83 2.18 3.45
C GLU A 49 -3.58 2.35 2.60
N VAL A 50 -3.36 1.39 1.71
CA VAL A 50 -2.17 1.27 0.87
C VAL A 50 -2.60 1.20 -0.58
N VAL A 51 -2.02 2.08 -1.40
CA VAL A 51 -2.21 2.08 -2.86
C VAL A 51 -0.97 1.51 -3.52
N PHE A 52 -1.17 0.50 -4.35
CA PHE A 52 -0.09 -0.24 -4.98
C PHE A 52 -0.48 -0.73 -6.36
N ARG A 53 0.52 -1.10 -7.17
CA ARG A 53 0.32 -1.82 -8.43
C ARG A 53 0.98 -3.19 -8.33
N LYS A 54 0.28 -4.22 -8.79
CA LYS A 54 0.82 -5.57 -8.92
C LYS A 54 1.32 -5.76 -10.36
N LEU A 55 2.60 -6.03 -10.54
CA LEU A 55 3.26 -6.28 -11.82
C LEU A 55 3.92 -7.65 -11.76
N ASP A 56 3.40 -8.68 -12.44
CA ASP A 56 3.90 -10.07 -12.40
C ASP A 56 4.43 -10.52 -11.02
N GLN A 57 5.73 -10.41 -10.77
CA GLN A 57 6.42 -10.85 -9.55
C GLN A 57 6.71 -9.72 -8.53
N LYS A 58 6.24 -8.50 -8.80
CA LYS A 58 6.54 -7.27 -8.07
C LYS A 58 5.26 -6.58 -7.59
N VAL A 59 5.37 -5.94 -6.44
CA VAL A 59 4.37 -5.03 -5.89
C VAL A 59 5.03 -3.67 -5.73
N VAL A 60 4.52 -2.67 -6.45
CA VAL A 60 5.00 -1.30 -6.37
C VAL A 60 4.06 -0.51 -5.47
N VAL A 61 4.53 -0.14 -4.29
CA VAL A 61 3.78 0.68 -3.33
C VAL A 61 3.89 2.14 -3.73
N ILE A 62 2.76 2.72 -4.14
CA ILE A 62 2.67 4.08 -4.65
C ILE A 62 2.55 5.06 -3.48
N THR A 63 1.64 4.80 -2.55
CA THR A 63 1.43 5.66 -1.39
C THR A 63 0.72 4.91 -0.27
N VAL A 64 0.76 5.50 0.93
CA VAL A 64 0.03 5.05 2.11
C VAL A 64 -0.69 6.24 2.73
N PHE A 65 -1.86 6.00 3.32
CA PHE A 65 -2.62 7.05 4.01
C PHE A 65 -3.44 6.48 5.15
N GLU A 66 -3.77 7.38 6.09
CA GLU A 66 -4.64 7.08 7.21
C GLU A 66 -6.09 7.44 6.84
N VAL A 67 -7.00 6.49 6.99
CA VAL A 67 -8.42 6.65 6.70
C VAL A 67 -9.16 6.74 8.03
N LYS A 68 -9.66 7.94 8.35
CA LYS A 68 -10.54 8.14 9.51
C LYS A 68 -11.83 7.32 9.32
N ARG A 69 -12.33 6.76 10.43
CA ARG A 69 -13.61 6.03 10.47
C ARG A 69 -14.78 6.97 10.18
#